data_AF-A0A0G4M634-F1
#
_entry.id   AF-A0A0G4M634-F1
#
_cell.length_a   1.000
_cell.length_b   1.000
_cell.length_c   1.000
_cell.angle_alpha   90.00
_cell.angle_beta   90.00
_cell.angle_gamma   90.00
#
_symmetry.space_group_name_H-M   'P 1'
#
loop_
_entity.id
_entity.type
_entity.pdbx_description
1 polymer ?
#
loop_
_entity_poly.entity_id
_entity_poly.type
_entity_poly.pdbx_seq_one_letter_code
_entity_poly.pdbx_strand_id
1 'polypeptide(L)'
;MPVAVSLVRICLQRRETIHPAAENVAKRHLGTPRRETTDVVGKELLLFRCQTGREAESVIAMDLPFVLFIPFGRGGEETNRRIPPASLQLPSRTAETFYELVVTVQQGHSVQNKYAFPMPLQRYDTLSTFGMYNKPETRTNTSDSVVTLGISVPKWSYGPLDPITVYIKLVPNPDWMKKAMKVTIQKITVSIDEEITYNPEGDEPQKKVNKIAKHVQSVAAKLPEAGYATNLGLVFPSKDLRDPDGIAADTAAPEDPFKVFFHVWRPSKHPVFSKSDPPPPDLRIAVVDARDTFVPELEQLEALFDS
;
A
#
# COMPACT_ATOMS: atom_id res chain seq x y z
N MET A 1 23.76 -10.42 30.26
CA MET A 1 25.24 -10.32 30.31
C MET A 1 25.68 -9.29 29.28
N PRO A 2 26.77 -8.55 29.49
CA PRO A 2 27.31 -7.61 28.50
C PRO A 2 27.76 -8.33 27.21
N VAL A 3 27.62 -7.65 26.08
CA VAL A 3 27.95 -8.13 24.74
C VAL A 3 29.04 -7.23 24.14
N ALA A 4 30.04 -7.83 23.52
CA ALA A 4 31.11 -7.08 22.86
C ALA A 4 30.64 -6.58 21.49
N VAL A 5 30.32 -5.29 21.34
CA VAL A 5 29.82 -4.68 20.10
C VAL A 5 30.90 -3.82 19.45
N SER A 6 31.13 -4.02 18.15
CA SER A 6 32.13 -3.26 17.36
C SER A 6 31.51 -2.31 16.32
N LEU A 7 30.36 -2.69 15.77
CA LEU A 7 29.66 -1.93 14.74
C LEU A 7 28.14 -2.15 14.84
N VAL A 8 27.35 -1.10 14.66
CA VAL A 8 25.89 -1.21 14.45
C VAL A 8 25.50 -0.42 13.22
N ARG A 9 24.79 -1.09 12.30
CA ARG A 9 24.26 -0.51 11.06
C ARG A 9 22.77 -0.80 10.94
N ILE A 10 22.07 0.06 10.21
CA ILE A 10 20.66 -0.10 9.90
C ILE A 10 20.40 0.27 8.44
N CYS A 11 19.53 -0.47 7.77
CA CYS A 11 19.05 -0.13 6.43
C CYS A 11 17.61 -0.58 6.24
N LEU A 12 16.92 0.04 5.28
CA LEU A 12 15.66 -0.47 4.75
C LEU A 12 15.99 -1.33 3.53
N GLN A 13 15.53 -2.58 3.52
CA GLN A 13 15.71 -3.49 2.39
C GLN A 13 14.38 -3.75 1.71
N ARG A 14 14.38 -3.75 0.38
CA ARG A 14 13.29 -4.21 -0.47
C ARG A 14 13.63 -5.61 -0.95
N ARG A 15 12.74 -6.55 -0.71
CA ARG A 15 12.80 -7.92 -1.22
C ARG A 15 11.72 -8.12 -2.26
N GLU A 16 12.15 -8.53 -3.44
CA GLU A 16 11.27 -8.88 -4.55
C GLU A 16 11.46 -10.36 -4.85
N THR A 17 10.36 -11.11 -4.83
CA THR A 17 10.39 -12.54 -5.17
C THR A 17 9.36 -12.86 -6.23
N ILE A 18 9.78 -13.62 -7.24
CA ILE A 18 8.88 -14.20 -8.24
C ILE A 18 9.08 -15.71 -8.15
N HIS A 19 8.00 -16.41 -7.86
CA HIS A 19 7.98 -17.86 -7.82
C HIS A 19 7.20 -18.37 -9.02
N PRO A 20 7.81 -19.19 -9.90
CA PRO A 20 7.04 -19.91 -10.90
C PRO A 20 6.03 -20.78 -10.15
N ALA A 21 4.74 -20.52 -10.38
CA ALA A 21 3.67 -21.11 -9.59
C ALA A 21 3.82 -22.63 -9.48
N ALA A 22 3.73 -23.16 -8.26
CA ALA A 22 3.63 -24.59 -7.97
C ALA A 22 2.27 -25.19 -8.39
N GLU A 23 1.56 -24.57 -9.35
CA GLU A 23 0.26 -25.07 -9.84
C GLU A 23 0.42 -26.36 -10.67
N ASN A 24 1.61 -26.67 -11.18
CA ASN A 24 1.89 -27.94 -11.85
C ASN A 24 2.46 -28.97 -10.87
N VAL A 25 1.60 -29.59 -10.07
CA VAL A 25 1.92 -30.75 -9.20
C VAL A 25 2.64 -31.87 -9.97
N ALA A 26 2.46 -31.95 -11.29
CA ALA A 26 3.10 -32.93 -12.17
C ALA A 26 4.60 -32.68 -12.46
N LYS A 27 5.18 -31.50 -12.13
CA LYS A 27 6.60 -31.18 -12.41
C LYS A 27 7.47 -31.03 -11.15
N ARG A 28 7.17 -31.79 -10.09
CA ARG A 28 7.88 -31.75 -8.79
C ARG A 28 9.39 -32.08 -8.81
N HIS A 29 10.00 -32.39 -9.95
CA HIS A 29 11.42 -32.78 -10.01
C HIS A 29 12.35 -31.81 -10.74
N LEU A 30 11.86 -30.69 -11.30
CA LEU A 30 12.71 -29.67 -11.94
C LEU A 30 12.12 -28.26 -11.75
N GLY A 31 11.90 -27.83 -10.50
CA GLY A 31 11.48 -26.47 -10.21
C GLY A 31 12.64 -25.49 -10.37
N THR A 32 12.49 -24.50 -11.25
CA THR A 32 13.41 -23.35 -11.36
C THR A 32 13.54 -22.66 -10.00
N PRO A 33 14.76 -22.34 -9.52
CA PRO A 33 14.96 -21.79 -8.19
C PRO A 33 14.19 -20.48 -7.99
N ARG A 34 13.66 -20.27 -6.77
CA ARG A 34 13.07 -19.01 -6.32
C ARG A 34 14.07 -17.88 -6.61
N ARG A 35 13.70 -16.94 -7.48
CA ARG A 35 14.49 -15.73 -7.66
C ARG A 35 14.09 -14.73 -6.61
N GLU A 36 15.05 -14.40 -5.75
CA GLU A 36 14.93 -13.39 -4.73
C GLU A 36 15.93 -12.28 -5.04
N THR A 37 15.43 -11.06 -5.17
CA THR A 37 16.25 -9.86 -5.33
C THR A 37 16.09 -9.02 -4.08
N THR A 38 17.21 -8.61 -3.49
CA THR A 38 17.22 -7.75 -2.30
C THR A 38 18.01 -6.50 -2.62
N ASP A 39 17.37 -5.34 -2.49
CA ASP A 39 17.98 -4.03 -2.70
C ASP A 39 17.88 -3.18 -1.43
N VAL A 40 18.88 -2.34 -1.18
CA VAL A 40 18.80 -1.32 -0.14
C VAL A 40 18.01 -0.13 -0.65
N VAL A 41 16.95 0.25 0.06
CA VAL A 41 16.18 1.47 -0.21
C VAL A 41 16.92 2.66 0.41
N GLY A 42 17.31 3.62 -0.43
CA GLY A 42 18.06 4.78 0.02
C GLY A 42 19.50 4.43 0.40
N LYS A 43 19.88 4.64 1.66
CA LYS A 43 21.24 4.43 2.16
C LYS A 43 21.24 3.67 3.48
N GLU A 44 22.21 2.78 3.64
CA GLU A 44 22.55 2.19 4.94
C GLU A 44 23.15 3.27 5.86
N LEU A 45 22.73 3.28 7.12
CA LEU A 45 23.24 4.17 8.14
C LEU A 45 24.15 3.40 9.09
N LEU A 46 25.30 4.00 9.39
CA LEU A 46 26.18 3.59 10.47
C LEU A 46 25.71 4.29 11.75
N LEU A 47 25.19 3.54 12.71
CA LEU A 47 24.71 4.08 13.99
C LEU A 47 25.79 4.09 15.06
N PHE A 48 26.68 3.09 15.02
CA PHE A 48 27.77 2.97 15.99
C PHE A 48 28.98 2.30 15.37
N ARG A 49 30.17 2.76 15.76
CA ARG A 49 31.46 2.12 15.50
C ARG A 49 32.38 2.40 16.68
N CYS A 50 33.16 1.40 17.10
CA CYS A 50 34.21 1.63 18.10
C CYS A 50 35.20 2.70 17.66
N GLN A 51 35.75 3.42 18.66
CA GLN A 51 36.85 4.35 18.45
C GLN A 51 38.08 3.63 17.87
N THR A 52 38.88 4.38 17.10
CA THR A 52 40.11 3.86 16.49
C THR A 52 41.02 3.23 17.55
N GLY A 53 41.48 2.00 17.30
CA GLY A 53 42.34 1.24 18.22
C GLY A 53 41.58 0.38 19.25
N ARG A 54 40.24 0.45 19.30
CA ARG A 54 39.41 -0.40 20.16
C ARG A 54 38.64 -1.43 19.32
N GLU A 55 38.80 -2.72 19.63
CA GLU A 55 38.17 -3.80 18.86
C GLU A 55 36.66 -3.93 19.10
N ALA A 56 36.22 -3.74 20.35
CA ALA A 56 34.81 -3.80 20.74
C ALA A 56 34.58 -3.04 22.06
N GLU A 57 33.33 -2.62 22.29
CA GLU A 57 32.85 -2.12 23.58
C GLU A 57 31.97 -3.17 24.25
N SER A 58 32.14 -3.32 25.57
CA SER A 58 31.28 -4.20 26.37
C SER A 58 30.00 -3.46 26.71
N VAL A 59 28.88 -3.89 26.15
CA VAL A 59 27.61 -3.17 26.19
C VAL A 59 26.48 -4.06 26.68
N ILE A 60 25.67 -3.55 27.62
CA ILE A 60 24.48 -4.26 28.11
C ILE A 60 23.24 -3.87 27.29
N ALA A 61 23.13 -2.60 26.90
CA ALA A 61 22.07 -2.05 26.07
C ALA A 61 22.56 -0.82 25.30
N MET A 62 21.97 -0.55 24.13
CA MET A 62 22.22 0.66 23.33
C MET A 62 20.89 1.26 22.92
N ASP A 63 20.79 2.59 23.01
CA ASP A 63 19.72 3.37 22.39
C ASP A 63 20.36 4.28 21.33
N LEU A 64 20.10 3.97 20.06
CA LEU A 64 20.76 4.61 18.93
C LEU A 64 19.68 5.25 18.03
N PRO A 65 19.47 6.56 18.11
CA PRO A 65 18.49 7.23 17.27
C PRO A 65 18.92 7.20 15.80
N PHE A 66 17.95 7.05 14.91
CA PHE A 66 18.19 7.03 13.46
C PHE A 66 17.04 7.70 12.70
N VAL A 67 17.36 8.19 11.50
CA VAL A 67 16.37 8.72 10.55
C VAL A 67 16.72 8.18 9.17
N LEU A 68 15.89 7.29 8.64
CA LEU A 68 16.05 6.76 7.28
C LEU A 68 15.29 7.65 6.29
N PHE A 69 16.01 8.16 5.29
CA PHE A 69 15.40 8.91 4.21
C PHE A 69 14.96 7.98 3.08
N ILE A 70 13.65 7.89 2.87
CA ILE A 70 13.10 7.20 1.71
C ILE A 70 13.33 8.08 0.47
N PRO A 71 13.88 7.54 -0.63
CA PRO A 71 14.09 8.32 -1.84
C PRO A 71 12.81 8.99 -2.33
N PHE A 72 12.87 10.32 -2.48
CA PHE A 72 11.81 11.14 -3.03
C PHE A 72 12.34 11.78 -4.33
N GLY A 73 11.73 11.48 -5.47
CA GLY A 73 12.18 12.05 -6.75
C GLY A 73 11.58 11.38 -7.98
N ARG A 74 11.37 12.18 -9.03
CA ARG A 74 11.04 11.69 -10.38
C ARG A 74 12.33 11.55 -11.18
N GLY A 75 12.70 10.33 -11.53
CA GLY A 75 13.65 10.09 -12.62
C GLY A 75 15.11 10.01 -12.22
N GLY A 76 15.63 8.79 -12.26
CA GLY A 76 17.04 8.44 -12.32
C GLY A 76 17.11 6.95 -12.69
N GLU A 77 18.05 6.55 -13.54
CA GLU A 77 18.24 5.12 -13.85
C GLU A 77 18.75 4.33 -12.62
N GLU A 78 19.42 5.00 -11.68
CA GLU A 78 19.91 4.42 -10.43
C GLU A 78 18.77 3.93 -9.52
N THR A 79 18.77 2.63 -9.20
CA THR A 79 17.76 1.94 -8.37
C THR A 79 17.54 2.63 -7.01
N ASN A 80 18.60 3.17 -6.40
CA ASN A 80 18.56 3.82 -5.08
C ASN A 80 17.88 5.20 -5.07
N ARG A 81 17.53 5.77 -6.24
CA ARG A 81 16.80 7.04 -6.36
C ARG A 81 15.34 6.88 -6.79
N ARG A 82 14.92 5.65 -7.11
CA ARG A 82 13.53 5.38 -7.47
C ARG A 82 12.66 5.38 -6.22
N ILE A 83 11.48 6.01 -6.34
CA ILE A 83 10.45 5.91 -5.32
C ILE A 83 10.09 4.43 -5.16
N PRO A 84 10.21 3.86 -3.95
CA PRO A 84 9.91 2.45 -3.74
C PRO A 84 8.44 2.16 -4.09
N PRO A 85 8.14 1.04 -4.78
CA PRO A 85 6.77 0.61 -5.00
C PRO A 85 6.06 0.27 -3.68
N ALA A 86 4.72 0.29 -3.66
CA ALA A 86 3.97 -0.22 -2.52
C ALA A 86 4.25 -1.72 -2.33
N SER A 87 4.10 -2.21 -1.11
CA SER A 87 4.14 -3.64 -0.83
C SER A 87 3.05 -4.38 -1.60
N LEU A 88 3.39 -5.58 -2.10
CA LEU A 88 2.51 -6.43 -2.88
C LEU A 88 2.73 -7.88 -2.47
N GLN A 89 1.66 -8.62 -2.28
CA GLN A 89 1.73 -10.07 -2.10
C GLN A 89 0.60 -10.72 -2.88
N LEU A 90 0.95 -11.54 -3.87
CA LEU A 90 -0.04 -12.31 -4.62
C LEU A 90 -0.41 -13.61 -3.87
N PRO A 91 -1.60 -14.19 -4.15
CA PRO A 91 -1.96 -15.51 -3.66
C PRO A 91 -0.86 -16.55 -3.95
N SER A 92 -0.66 -17.48 -3.02
CA SER A 92 0.41 -18.49 -3.10
C SER A 92 1.83 -17.91 -3.22
N ARG A 93 2.01 -16.61 -2.93
CA ARG A 93 3.28 -15.89 -2.97
C ARG A 93 3.97 -15.96 -4.34
N THR A 94 3.20 -16.03 -5.43
CA THR A 94 3.75 -16.14 -6.79
C THR A 94 4.55 -14.91 -7.21
N ALA A 95 4.18 -13.73 -6.72
CA ALA A 95 5.00 -12.53 -6.76
C ALA A 95 4.83 -11.76 -5.45
N GLU A 96 5.94 -11.27 -4.91
CA GLU A 96 5.98 -10.50 -3.67
C GLU A 96 6.94 -9.31 -3.80
N THR A 97 6.52 -8.16 -3.30
CA THR A 97 7.35 -7.00 -3.00
C THR A 97 7.13 -6.68 -1.53
N PHE A 98 8.16 -6.86 -0.72
CA PHE A 98 8.10 -6.73 0.72
C PHE A 98 9.33 -5.98 1.24
N TYR A 99 9.20 -5.30 2.38
CA TYR A 99 10.30 -4.51 2.94
C TYR A 99 10.60 -4.89 4.38
N GLU A 100 11.88 -4.79 4.73
CA GLU A 100 12.39 -5.07 6.06
C GLU A 100 13.36 -3.99 6.52
N LEU A 101 13.20 -3.55 7.76
CA LEU A 101 14.24 -2.81 8.46
C LEU A 101 15.27 -3.82 8.96
N VAL A 102 16.50 -3.73 8.48
CA VAL A 102 17.57 -4.69 8.79
C VAL A 102 18.62 -4.01 9.64
N VAL A 103 18.73 -4.45 10.89
CA VAL A 103 19.76 -4.05 11.83
C VAL A 103 20.88 -5.07 11.80
N THR A 104 22.10 -4.60 11.53
CA THR A 104 23.31 -5.42 11.53
C THR A 104 24.17 -5.05 12.72
N VAL A 105 24.40 -6.01 13.62
CA VAL A 105 25.26 -5.86 14.81
C VAL A 105 26.49 -6.72 14.62
N GLN A 106 27.66 -6.08 14.62
CA GLN A 106 28.94 -6.76 14.59
C GLN A 106 29.49 -6.88 16.02
N GLN A 107 29.92 -8.08 16.39
CA GLN A 107 30.53 -8.42 17.66
C GLN A 107 31.97 -8.87 17.41
N GLY A 108 32.94 -8.03 17.76
CA GLY A 108 34.35 -8.23 17.39
C GLY A 108 34.59 -8.18 15.88
N HIS A 109 35.48 -9.02 15.36
CA HIS A 109 35.86 -9.06 13.94
C HIS A 109 35.12 -10.13 13.11
N SER A 110 34.55 -11.16 13.75
CA SER A 110 34.06 -12.35 13.04
C SER A 110 32.54 -12.58 13.14
N VAL A 111 31.88 -12.09 14.19
CA VAL A 111 30.46 -12.36 14.42
C VAL A 111 29.63 -11.18 13.94
N GLN A 112 28.76 -11.42 12.95
CA GLN A 112 27.80 -10.45 12.46
C GLN A 112 26.40 -11.04 12.54
N ASN A 113 25.54 -10.41 13.34
CA ASN A 113 24.14 -10.78 13.49
C ASN A 113 23.27 -9.79 12.72
N LYS A 114 22.29 -10.30 11.99
CA LYS A 114 21.30 -9.50 11.27
C LYS A 114 19.92 -9.76 11.86
N TYR A 115 19.21 -8.69 12.15
CA TYR A 115 17.85 -8.71 12.67
C TYR A 115 16.97 -7.97 11.68
N ALA A 116 16.00 -8.68 11.10
CA ALA A 116 15.08 -8.13 10.11
C ALA A 116 13.71 -7.92 10.74
N PHE A 117 13.12 -6.75 10.50
CA PHE A 117 11.80 -6.38 10.99
C PHE A 117 10.89 -6.01 9.81
N PRO A 118 9.73 -6.67 9.62
CA PRO A 118 8.82 -6.36 8.52
C PRO A 118 8.36 -4.89 8.57
N MET A 119 8.31 -4.23 7.42
CA MET A 119 7.81 -2.86 7.29
C MET A 119 6.99 -2.70 6.01
N PRO A 120 5.67 -2.96 6.02
CA PRO A 120 4.83 -2.72 4.86
C PRO A 120 4.90 -1.27 4.39
N LEU A 121 5.04 -1.03 3.09
CA LEU A 121 5.01 0.31 2.51
C LEU A 121 3.74 0.51 1.69
N GLN A 122 3.07 1.62 1.96
CA GLN A 122 1.90 2.04 1.20
C GLN A 122 2.21 3.32 0.45
N ARG A 123 1.50 3.51 -0.67
CA ARG A 123 1.62 4.71 -1.48
C ARG A 123 0.29 5.39 -1.59
N TYR A 124 0.26 6.62 -1.12
CA TYR A 124 -0.81 7.56 -1.40
C TYR A 124 -0.45 8.29 -2.68
N ASP A 125 -1.36 8.26 -3.64
CA ASP A 125 -1.23 9.03 -4.85
C ASP A 125 -2.37 10.05 -4.91
N THR A 126 -2.05 11.22 -5.42
CA THR A 126 -2.98 12.32 -5.58
C THR A 126 -3.42 12.47 -7.04
N LEU A 127 -3.12 11.49 -7.93
CA LEU A 127 -3.50 11.53 -9.36
C LEU A 127 -4.95 11.99 -9.58
N SER A 128 -5.90 11.45 -8.81
CA SER A 128 -7.33 11.78 -8.92
C SER A 128 -7.66 13.26 -8.67
N THR A 129 -6.79 13.98 -7.95
CA THR A 129 -6.93 15.41 -7.65
C THR A 129 -6.38 16.31 -8.76
N PHE A 130 -5.51 15.79 -9.64
CA PHE A 130 -4.95 16.61 -10.72
C PHE A 130 -5.99 16.75 -11.84
N GLY A 131 -6.28 18.00 -12.23
CA GLY A 131 -7.29 18.30 -13.25
C GLY A 131 -7.07 17.63 -14.61
N MET A 132 -5.84 17.22 -14.94
CA MET A 132 -5.57 16.43 -16.15
C MET A 132 -6.30 15.07 -16.14
N TYR A 133 -6.56 14.51 -14.95
CA TYR A 133 -7.28 13.26 -14.75
C TYR A 133 -8.80 13.40 -14.84
N ASN A 134 -9.31 14.64 -14.78
CA ASN A 134 -10.74 14.98 -14.84
C ASN A 134 -11.19 15.27 -16.27
N LYS A 135 -10.82 14.40 -17.21
CA LYS A 135 -11.26 14.48 -18.60
C LYS A 135 -12.11 13.26 -18.94
N PRO A 136 -13.26 13.44 -19.61
CA PRO A 136 -14.07 12.32 -20.03
C PRO A 136 -13.31 11.43 -21.01
N GLU A 137 -13.39 10.12 -20.82
CA GLU A 137 -12.89 9.13 -21.77
C GLU A 137 -14.09 8.42 -22.40
N THR A 138 -14.14 8.43 -23.73
CA THR A 138 -15.20 7.78 -24.49
C THR A 138 -14.59 6.72 -25.40
N ARG A 139 -15.19 5.53 -25.42
CA ARG A 139 -14.80 4.44 -26.32
C ARG A 139 -16.03 3.88 -27.02
N THR A 140 -15.86 3.45 -28.26
CA THR A 140 -16.90 2.77 -29.03
C THR A 140 -16.38 1.41 -29.49
N ASN A 141 -17.20 0.38 -29.37
CA ASN A 141 -16.88 -0.97 -29.80
C ASN A 141 -18.08 -1.61 -30.51
N THR A 142 -17.80 -2.45 -31.50
CA THR A 142 -18.79 -3.13 -32.33
C THR A 142 -18.25 -4.53 -32.64
N SER A 143 -18.93 -5.59 -32.22
CA SER A 143 -18.47 -6.98 -32.43
C SER A 143 -19.03 -7.64 -33.70
N ASP A 144 -20.24 -7.25 -34.12
CA ASP A 144 -20.99 -7.92 -35.19
C ASP A 144 -21.51 -6.97 -36.29
N SER A 145 -21.12 -5.70 -36.23
CA SER A 145 -21.59 -4.62 -37.10
C SER A 145 -23.10 -4.38 -37.08
N VAL A 146 -23.85 -4.98 -36.14
CA VAL A 146 -25.31 -4.82 -36.01
C VAL A 146 -25.65 -3.78 -34.94
N VAL A 147 -24.90 -3.76 -33.84
CA VAL A 147 -25.08 -2.80 -32.75
C VAL A 147 -23.73 -2.24 -32.33
N THR A 148 -23.67 -0.92 -32.14
CA THR A 148 -22.49 -0.24 -31.63
C THR A 148 -22.67 0.12 -30.16
N LEU A 149 -21.72 -0.30 -29.33
CA LEU A 149 -21.62 0.05 -27.91
C LEU A 149 -20.70 1.26 -27.74
N GLY A 150 -21.26 2.39 -27.33
CA GLY A 150 -20.54 3.54 -26.82
C GLY A 150 -20.50 3.54 -25.29
N ILE A 151 -19.35 3.81 -24.72
CA ILE A 151 -19.12 3.94 -23.28
C ILE A 151 -18.43 5.27 -23.03
N SER A 152 -18.85 6.01 -22.00
CA SER A 152 -18.16 7.22 -21.55
C SER A 152 -18.04 7.22 -20.03
N VAL A 153 -16.85 7.57 -19.55
CA VAL A 153 -16.56 7.80 -18.12
C VAL A 153 -16.10 9.25 -17.94
N PRO A 154 -16.46 9.93 -16.83
CA PRO A 154 -16.18 11.36 -16.65
C PRO A 154 -14.71 11.68 -16.38
N LYS A 155 -13.96 10.73 -15.82
CA LYS A 155 -12.54 10.84 -15.46
C LYS A 155 -11.83 9.50 -15.60
N TRP A 156 -10.49 9.54 -15.64
CA TRP A 156 -9.63 8.35 -15.83
C TRP A 156 -8.82 7.97 -14.59
N SER A 157 -8.99 8.68 -13.48
CA SER A 157 -8.40 8.32 -12.19
C SER A 157 -9.47 8.34 -11.10
N TYR A 158 -9.52 7.26 -10.34
CA TYR A 158 -10.45 7.06 -9.22
C TYR A 158 -9.64 6.60 -8.01
N GLY A 159 -9.89 7.24 -6.88
CA GLY A 159 -9.37 6.78 -5.59
C GLY A 159 -10.24 5.65 -5.00
N PRO A 160 -9.80 5.05 -3.89
CA PRO A 160 -10.66 4.17 -3.08
C PRO A 160 -11.98 4.86 -2.74
N LEU A 161 -13.09 4.13 -2.83
CA LEU A 161 -14.45 4.61 -2.53
C LEU A 161 -14.98 5.70 -3.48
N ASP A 162 -14.23 6.10 -4.49
CA ASP A 162 -14.74 7.05 -5.47
C ASP A 162 -15.92 6.43 -6.24
N PRO A 163 -17.02 7.18 -6.44
CA PRO A 163 -18.09 6.77 -7.32
C PRO A 163 -17.64 6.86 -8.78
N ILE A 164 -17.93 5.81 -9.53
CA ILE A 164 -17.75 5.73 -10.98
C ILE A 164 -19.15 5.71 -11.59
N THR A 165 -19.42 6.64 -12.49
CA THR A 165 -20.63 6.61 -13.32
C THR A 165 -20.22 6.37 -14.74
N VAL A 166 -20.71 5.27 -15.32
CA VAL A 166 -20.46 4.89 -16.69
C VAL A 166 -21.70 5.18 -17.52
N TYR A 167 -21.58 6.10 -18.46
CA TYR A 167 -22.61 6.33 -19.47
C TYR A 167 -22.47 5.30 -20.58
N ILE A 168 -23.56 4.59 -20.87
CA ILE A 168 -23.60 3.51 -21.84
C ILE A 168 -24.65 3.84 -22.88
N LYS A 169 -24.28 3.74 -24.16
CA LYS A 169 -25.15 3.95 -25.31
C LYS A 169 -25.03 2.79 -26.28
N LEU A 170 -26.13 2.13 -26.58
CA LEU A 170 -26.26 1.13 -27.63
C LEU A 170 -26.99 1.75 -28.81
N VAL A 171 -26.35 1.77 -29.98
CA VAL A 171 -26.89 2.35 -31.20
C VAL A 171 -27.08 1.26 -32.25
N PRO A 172 -28.29 1.06 -32.80
CA PRO A 172 -28.49 0.13 -33.89
C PRO A 172 -27.79 0.63 -35.16
N ASN A 173 -27.20 -0.28 -35.94
CA ASN A 173 -26.61 0.10 -37.22
C ASN A 173 -27.72 0.42 -38.25
N PRO A 174 -27.74 1.63 -38.84
CA PRO A 174 -28.69 2.02 -39.88
C PRO A 174 -28.73 1.08 -41.10
N ASP A 175 -27.61 0.49 -41.48
CA ASP A 175 -27.52 -0.41 -42.63
C ASP A 175 -28.20 -1.77 -42.37
N TRP A 176 -28.35 -2.14 -41.10
CA TRP A 176 -28.87 -3.44 -40.66
C TRP A 176 -30.09 -3.32 -39.74
N MET A 177 -30.89 -2.26 -39.85
CA MET A 177 -32.00 -1.97 -38.93
C MET A 177 -32.96 -3.14 -38.69
N LYS A 178 -33.35 -3.87 -39.74
CA LYS A 178 -34.24 -5.05 -39.60
C LYS A 178 -33.65 -6.16 -38.74
N LYS A 179 -32.31 -6.28 -38.70
CA LYS A 179 -31.58 -7.22 -37.83
C LYS A 179 -31.35 -6.60 -36.46
N ALA A 180 -30.94 -5.34 -36.39
CA ALA A 180 -30.67 -4.63 -35.14
C ALA A 180 -31.90 -4.54 -34.23
N MET A 181 -33.09 -4.32 -34.77
CA MET A 181 -34.35 -4.27 -33.99
C MET A 181 -34.79 -5.63 -33.44
N LYS A 182 -34.18 -6.74 -33.89
CA LYS A 182 -34.40 -8.08 -33.32
C LYS A 182 -33.49 -8.36 -32.13
N VAL A 183 -32.46 -7.54 -31.92
CA VAL A 183 -31.54 -7.69 -30.79
C VAL A 183 -32.28 -7.38 -29.49
N THR A 184 -32.13 -8.28 -28.52
CA THR A 184 -32.70 -8.12 -27.18
C THR A 184 -31.55 -7.86 -26.20
N ILE A 185 -31.62 -6.73 -25.50
CA ILE A 185 -30.70 -6.38 -24.44
C ILE A 185 -31.13 -7.17 -23.21
N GLN A 186 -30.44 -8.28 -22.91
CA GLN A 186 -30.77 -9.10 -21.73
C GLN A 186 -30.31 -8.41 -20.44
N LYS A 187 -29.02 -8.05 -20.39
CA LYS A 187 -28.38 -7.41 -19.25
C LYS A 187 -27.18 -6.59 -19.69
N ILE A 188 -26.80 -5.61 -18.89
CA ILE A 188 -25.58 -4.81 -19.03
C ILE A 188 -24.74 -5.07 -17.79
N THR A 189 -23.45 -5.27 -17.97
CA THR A 189 -22.51 -5.52 -16.87
C THR A 189 -21.36 -4.54 -16.96
N VAL A 190 -21.07 -3.87 -15.85
CA VAL A 190 -19.86 -3.07 -15.68
C VAL A 190 -19.02 -3.77 -14.61
N SER A 191 -17.73 -3.97 -14.88
CA SER A 191 -16.80 -4.52 -13.91
C SER A 191 -15.50 -3.73 -13.87
N ILE A 192 -14.84 -3.79 -12.72
CA ILE A 192 -13.46 -3.34 -12.55
C ILE A 192 -12.63 -4.59 -12.43
N ASP A 193 -11.64 -4.72 -13.32
CA ASP A 193 -10.70 -5.83 -13.34
C ASP A 193 -9.30 -5.29 -13.01
N GLU A 194 -8.67 -5.85 -11.99
CA GLU A 194 -7.27 -5.61 -11.63
C GLU A 194 -6.39 -6.52 -12.49
N GLU A 195 -5.52 -5.92 -13.29
CA GLU A 195 -4.57 -6.62 -14.14
C GLU A 195 -3.16 -6.53 -13.56
N ILE A 196 -2.58 -7.69 -13.26
CA ILE A 196 -1.23 -7.81 -12.72
C ILE A 196 -0.40 -8.61 -13.71
N THR A 197 0.64 -7.98 -14.24
CA THR A 197 1.55 -8.60 -15.19
C THR A 197 2.92 -8.78 -14.54
N TYR A 198 3.42 -10.01 -14.50
CA TYR A 198 4.74 -10.35 -13.98
C TYR A 198 5.45 -11.33 -14.90
N ASN A 199 6.78 -11.31 -14.91
CA ASN A 199 7.58 -12.16 -15.78
C ASN A 199 8.30 -13.25 -14.95
N PRO A 200 7.81 -14.50 -14.94
CA PRO A 200 8.61 -15.63 -14.50
C PRO A 200 9.63 -15.97 -15.60
N GLU A 201 10.92 -15.89 -15.26
CA GLU A 201 12.10 -16.01 -16.12
C GLU A 201 11.94 -16.81 -17.44
N GLY A 202 12.35 -16.20 -18.56
CA GLY A 202 12.51 -16.88 -19.86
C GLY A 202 11.22 -17.12 -20.65
N ASP A 203 10.06 -16.93 -20.02
CA ASP A 203 8.74 -17.08 -20.62
C ASP A 203 8.08 -15.72 -20.93
N GLU A 204 6.98 -15.76 -21.69
CA GLU A 204 6.15 -14.58 -21.94
C GLU A 204 5.57 -14.03 -20.62
N PRO A 205 5.36 -12.70 -20.51
CA PRO A 205 4.76 -12.09 -19.32
C PRO A 205 3.45 -12.79 -18.94
N GLN A 206 3.37 -13.29 -17.71
CA GLN A 206 2.14 -13.84 -17.18
C GLN A 206 1.22 -12.70 -16.73
N LYS A 207 -0.04 -12.78 -17.16
CA LYS A 207 -1.09 -11.82 -16.83
C LYS A 207 -2.12 -12.49 -15.92
N LYS A 208 -2.27 -11.95 -14.72
CA LYS A 208 -3.32 -12.33 -13.77
C LYS A 208 -4.37 -11.24 -13.74
N VAL A 209 -5.63 -11.62 -13.95
CA VAL A 209 -6.76 -10.70 -13.94
C VAL A 209 -7.70 -11.06 -12.80
N ASN A 210 -7.86 -10.17 -11.83
CA ASN A 210 -8.79 -10.33 -10.72
C ASN A 210 -9.97 -9.39 -10.90
N LYS A 211 -11.19 -9.90 -10.82
CA LYS A 211 -12.38 -9.05 -10.81
C LYS A 211 -12.59 -8.46 -9.43
N ILE A 212 -12.48 -7.14 -9.29
CA ILE A 212 -12.55 -6.46 -7.98
C ILE A 212 -13.88 -5.77 -7.71
N ALA A 213 -14.66 -5.45 -8.75
CA ALA A 213 -16.02 -4.96 -8.60
C ALA A 213 -16.89 -5.36 -9.80
N LYS A 214 -18.20 -5.51 -9.59
CA LYS A 214 -19.15 -5.84 -10.66
C LYS A 214 -20.53 -5.29 -10.34
N HIS A 215 -21.13 -4.60 -11.30
CA HIS A 215 -22.53 -4.20 -11.29
C HIS A 215 -23.25 -4.78 -12.51
N VAL A 216 -24.44 -5.35 -12.30
CA VAL A 216 -25.25 -5.95 -13.36
C VAL A 216 -26.63 -5.32 -13.35
N GLN A 217 -27.03 -4.74 -14.48
CA GLN A 217 -28.38 -4.24 -14.72
C GLN A 217 -29.11 -5.18 -15.68
N SER A 218 -30.17 -5.83 -15.22
CA SER A 218 -31.08 -6.58 -16.09
C SER A 218 -31.97 -5.59 -16.87
N VAL A 219 -32.04 -5.75 -18.19
CA VAL A 219 -32.82 -4.85 -19.07
C VAL A 219 -34.00 -5.60 -19.68
N ALA A 220 -33.76 -6.81 -20.21
CA ALA A 220 -34.75 -7.69 -20.83
C ALA A 220 -35.68 -7.00 -21.86
N ALA A 221 -35.14 -6.07 -22.67
CA ALA A 221 -35.91 -5.30 -23.65
C ALA A 221 -35.29 -5.38 -25.05
N LYS A 222 -36.13 -5.31 -26.08
CA LYS A 222 -35.66 -5.18 -27.48
C LYS A 222 -34.97 -3.83 -27.67
N LEU A 223 -33.94 -3.79 -28.51
CA LEU A 223 -33.23 -2.56 -28.84
C LEU A 223 -34.18 -1.59 -29.57
N PRO A 224 -34.44 -0.39 -29.01
CA PRO A 224 -35.28 0.61 -29.67
C PRO A 224 -34.61 1.19 -30.92
N GLU A 225 -35.42 1.71 -31.84
CA GLU A 225 -34.94 2.36 -33.07
C GLU A 225 -34.02 3.56 -32.77
N ALA A 226 -34.38 4.35 -31.75
CA ALA A 226 -33.57 5.47 -31.27
C ALA A 226 -32.28 5.05 -30.54
N GLY A 227 -32.06 3.75 -30.34
CA GLY A 227 -31.03 3.20 -29.47
C GLY A 227 -31.45 3.12 -28.00
N TYR A 228 -30.55 2.61 -27.18
CA TYR A 228 -30.73 2.46 -25.74
C TYR A 228 -29.60 3.18 -25.01
N ALA A 229 -29.91 4.02 -24.03
CA ALA A 229 -28.92 4.71 -23.22
C ALA A 229 -29.24 4.56 -21.73
N THR A 230 -28.21 4.37 -20.91
CA THR A 230 -28.34 4.23 -19.46
C THR A 230 -27.06 4.68 -18.76
N ASN A 231 -27.14 4.98 -17.47
CA ASN A 231 -25.99 5.18 -16.59
C ASN A 231 -25.91 4.01 -15.61
N LEU A 232 -24.72 3.42 -15.47
CA LEU A 232 -24.45 2.44 -14.43
C LEU A 232 -23.44 3.01 -13.44
N GLY A 233 -23.81 2.99 -12.17
CA GLY A 233 -22.93 3.36 -11.07
C GLY A 233 -22.20 2.14 -10.52
N LEU A 234 -20.94 2.35 -10.14
CA LEU A 234 -20.18 1.44 -9.30
C LEU A 234 -19.26 2.25 -8.40
N VAL A 235 -18.92 1.72 -7.23
CA VAL A 235 -17.97 2.35 -6.32
C VAL A 235 -16.62 1.67 -6.51
N PHE A 236 -15.55 2.46 -6.68
CA PHE A 236 -14.21 1.90 -6.74
C PHE A 236 -13.91 1.24 -5.40
N PRO A 237 -13.52 -0.05 -5.37
CA PRO A 237 -13.35 -0.76 -4.12
C PRO A 237 -12.21 -0.14 -3.33
N SER A 238 -12.42 0.09 -2.03
CA SER A 238 -11.30 0.15 -1.10
C SER A 238 -10.83 -1.27 -0.85
N LYS A 239 -9.54 -1.54 -1.00
CA LYS A 239 -8.95 -2.69 -0.33
C LYS A 239 -8.96 -2.34 1.15
N ASP A 240 -9.85 -2.99 1.89
CA ASP A 240 -9.75 -2.97 3.33
C ASP A 240 -8.47 -3.74 3.68
N LEU A 241 -7.52 -3.05 4.31
CA LEU A 241 -6.27 -3.66 4.76
C LEU A 241 -6.50 -4.47 6.05
N ARG A 242 -7.73 -4.42 6.55
CA ARG A 242 -8.24 -5.22 7.66
C ARG A 242 -8.22 -6.69 7.23
N ASP A 243 -7.49 -7.50 7.99
CA ASP A 243 -7.59 -8.95 7.90
C ASP A 243 -9.05 -9.41 8.17
N PRO A 244 -9.43 -10.65 7.85
CA PRO A 244 -10.77 -11.21 8.14
C PRO A 244 -11.24 -11.09 9.59
N ASP A 245 -10.35 -10.73 10.52
CA ASP A 245 -10.61 -10.42 11.92
C ASP A 245 -10.93 -8.93 12.20
N GLY A 246 -10.99 -8.06 11.17
CA GLY A 246 -11.69 -6.77 11.21
C GLY A 246 -10.93 -5.52 11.71
N ILE A 247 -9.59 -5.45 11.65
CA ILE A 247 -8.84 -4.30 12.23
C ILE A 247 -8.30 -3.31 11.17
N ALA A 248 -8.86 -2.09 11.14
CA ALA A 248 -8.19 -0.85 10.72
C ALA A 248 -8.81 0.30 11.53
N ALA A 249 -8.04 1.34 11.77
CA ALA A 249 -8.30 2.36 12.79
C ALA A 249 -9.59 3.18 12.58
N ASP A 250 -10.25 3.53 13.68
CA ASP A 250 -11.47 4.34 13.85
C ASP A 250 -11.13 5.60 14.69
N THR A 251 -11.84 6.72 14.53
CA THR A 251 -11.72 7.96 15.34
C THR A 251 -12.71 7.97 16.53
N ALA A 252 -12.19 8.11 17.75
CA ALA A 252 -12.93 8.14 19.04
C ALA A 252 -12.24 9.12 20.03
N ALA A 253 -12.60 9.15 21.34
CA ALA A 253 -11.90 9.85 22.45
C ALA A 253 -10.35 9.66 22.37
N PRO A 254 -9.45 10.31 23.17
CA PRO A 254 -8.02 9.95 23.13
C PRO A 254 -7.85 8.50 23.57
N GLU A 255 -8.00 7.64 22.58
CA GLU A 255 -7.96 6.21 22.61
C GLU A 255 -6.52 5.82 22.34
N ASP A 256 -6.22 4.59 22.69
CA ASP A 256 -4.88 4.11 22.46
C ASP A 256 -4.55 4.31 20.98
N PRO A 257 -3.50 5.06 20.65
CA PRO A 257 -2.37 5.40 21.53
C PRO A 257 -2.12 6.90 21.78
N PHE A 258 -2.98 7.80 21.31
CA PHE A 258 -2.81 9.26 21.48
C PHE A 258 -3.36 9.79 22.82
N LYS A 259 -2.93 9.19 23.93
CA LYS A 259 -3.30 9.59 25.31
C LYS A 259 -2.08 9.88 26.18
N VAL A 260 -2.22 10.76 27.17
CA VAL A 260 -1.13 11.09 28.10
C VAL A 260 -0.90 9.94 29.08
N PHE A 261 0.30 9.36 29.05
CA PHE A 261 0.68 8.27 29.96
C PHE A 261 1.52 8.75 31.14
N PHE A 262 2.36 9.78 30.91
CA PHE A 262 3.25 10.29 31.93
C PHE A 262 3.02 11.77 32.16
N HIS A 263 2.78 12.09 33.43
CA HIS A 263 2.81 13.44 33.95
C HIS A 263 4.19 13.67 34.56
N VAL A 264 4.89 14.72 34.12
CA VAL A 264 6.28 14.97 34.51
C VAL A 264 6.39 16.33 35.17
N TRP A 265 7.00 16.34 36.36
CA TRP A 265 7.26 17.52 37.18
C TRP A 265 8.76 17.73 37.28
N ARG A 266 9.23 18.95 36.99
CA ARG A 266 10.65 19.27 37.09
C ARG A 266 11.00 19.49 38.56
N PRO A 267 12.01 18.79 39.10
CA PRO A 267 12.39 18.94 40.51
C PRO A 267 12.74 20.37 40.92
N SER A 268 13.25 21.17 39.97
CA SER A 268 13.61 22.58 40.21
C SER A 268 12.42 23.51 40.39
N LYS A 269 11.23 23.15 39.89
CA LYS A 269 10.00 23.95 40.01
C LYS A 269 9.09 23.49 41.13
N HIS A 270 9.17 22.20 41.48
CA HIS A 270 8.35 21.59 42.53
C HIS A 270 9.26 20.97 43.60
N PRO A 271 9.94 21.80 44.42
CA PRO A 271 10.90 21.32 45.43
C PRO A 271 10.25 20.50 46.55
N VAL A 272 8.93 20.63 46.73
CA VAL A 272 8.12 19.86 47.69
C VAL A 272 7.02 19.12 46.91
N PHE A 273 7.41 18.03 46.25
CA PHE A 273 6.49 17.20 45.47
C PHE A 273 5.80 16.17 46.37
N SER A 274 4.46 16.21 46.43
CA SER A 274 3.65 15.19 47.09
C SER A 274 3.04 14.25 46.05
N LYS A 275 3.18 12.94 46.26
CA LYS A 275 2.55 11.94 45.39
C LYS A 275 1.04 11.82 45.59
N SER A 276 0.55 12.14 46.79
CA SER A 276 -0.88 12.03 47.13
C SER A 276 -1.69 13.25 46.70
N ASP A 277 -1.02 14.39 46.49
CA ASP A 277 -1.63 15.63 46.01
C ASP A 277 -0.60 16.39 45.16
N PRO A 278 -0.30 15.90 43.95
CA PRO A 278 0.70 16.53 43.10
C PRO A 278 0.17 17.84 42.50
N PRO A 279 1.01 18.89 42.38
CA PRO A 279 0.64 20.10 41.66
C PRO A 279 0.43 19.82 40.16
N PRO A 280 -0.03 20.78 39.35
CA PRO A 280 -0.13 20.59 37.91
C PRO A 280 1.22 20.24 37.25
N PRO A 281 1.24 19.34 36.25
CA PRO A 281 2.47 18.87 35.60
C PRO A 281 3.10 19.94 34.69
N ASP A 282 4.43 19.94 34.63
CA ASP A 282 5.18 20.85 33.74
C ASP A 282 5.22 20.35 32.29
N LEU A 283 5.15 19.03 32.11
CA LEU A 283 5.16 18.34 30.83
C LEU A 283 4.19 17.16 30.90
N ARG A 284 3.45 16.96 29.82
CA ARG A 284 2.60 15.80 29.59
C ARG A 284 3.20 15.01 28.43
N ILE A 285 3.39 13.70 28.62
CA ILE A 285 3.99 12.83 27.60
C ILE A 285 2.96 11.78 27.22
N ALA A 286 2.52 11.86 25.96
CA ALA A 286 1.80 10.78 25.30
C ALA A 286 2.82 9.82 24.68
N VAL A 287 2.58 8.52 24.84
CA VAL A 287 3.45 7.47 24.32
C VAL A 287 2.65 6.73 23.29
N VAL A 288 3.06 6.91 22.04
CA VAL A 288 2.41 6.32 20.89
C VAL A 288 3.24 5.17 20.35
N ASP A 289 2.60 4.04 20.08
CA ASP A 289 3.26 2.99 19.32
C ASP A 289 3.33 3.41 17.85
N ALA A 290 4.49 3.92 17.45
CA ALA A 290 4.74 4.38 16.08
C ALA A 290 4.63 3.27 15.01
N ARG A 291 4.39 2.00 15.40
CA ARG A 291 4.12 0.88 14.49
C ARG A 291 2.62 0.75 14.16
N ASP A 292 1.77 1.08 15.13
CA ASP A 292 0.31 0.92 15.04
C ASP A 292 -0.42 2.28 14.92
N THR A 293 0.32 3.39 15.04
CA THR A 293 -0.22 4.74 14.85
C THR A 293 0.54 5.62 13.89
N PHE A 294 -0.23 6.33 13.06
CA PHE A 294 0.24 7.28 12.05
C PHE A 294 0.32 8.71 12.59
N VAL A 295 0.47 9.71 11.72
CA VAL A 295 0.42 11.12 12.14
C VAL A 295 -0.99 11.39 12.71
N PRO A 296 -1.12 11.94 13.94
CA PRO A 296 -2.42 12.19 14.55
C PRO A 296 -3.23 13.16 13.71
N GLU A 297 -4.54 12.91 13.60
CA GLU A 297 -5.46 13.86 12.98
C GLU A 297 -5.57 15.13 13.82
N LEU A 298 -5.93 16.26 13.20
CA LEU A 298 -6.01 17.55 13.89
C LEU A 298 -6.93 17.49 15.12
N GLU A 299 -8.04 16.77 15.00
CA GLU A 299 -9.02 16.56 16.07
C GLU A 299 -8.45 15.73 17.24
N GLN A 300 -7.58 14.75 16.97
CA GLN A 300 -6.88 13.96 18.00
C GLN A 300 -5.79 14.77 18.71
N LEU A 301 -5.15 15.69 17.98
CA LEU A 301 -4.17 16.60 18.53
C LEU A 301 -4.84 17.65 19.44
N GLU A 302 -5.98 18.21 19.03
CA GLU A 302 -6.79 19.14 19.83
C GLU A 302 -7.29 18.46 21.12
N ALA A 303 -7.76 17.21 21.04
CA ALA A 303 -8.15 16.42 22.21
C ALA A 303 -7.00 16.17 23.22
N LEU A 304 -5.74 16.08 22.75
CA LEU A 304 -4.56 15.97 23.61
C LEU A 304 -4.23 17.27 24.35
N PHE A 305 -4.47 18.43 23.73
CA PHE A 305 -4.22 19.73 24.34
C PHE A 305 -5.26 20.10 25.42
N ASP A 306 -6.50 19.62 25.26
CA ASP A 306 -7.60 19.85 26.21
C ASP A 306 -7.64 18.83 27.37
N SER A 307 -6.76 17.82 27.36
CA SER A 307 -6.62 16.76 28.39
C SER A 307 -5.82 17.15 29.65
#